data_AF-A0A947R1E4-F1
#
_entry.id   AF-A0A947R1E4-F1
#
_cell.length_a   1.000
_cell.length_b   1.000
_cell.length_c   1.000
_cell.angle_alpha   90.00
_cell.angle_beta   90.00
_cell.angle_gamma   90.00
#
_symmetry.space_group_name_H-M   'P 1'
#
loop_
_entity.id
_entity.type
_entity.pdbx_description
1 polymer ?
#
loop_
_entity_poly.entity_id
_entity_poly.type
_entity_poly.pdbx_seq_one_letter_code
_entity_poly.pdbx_strand_id
1 'polypeptide(L)'
;MDQMAAASSHFELEYPAPEGEKEQYDIEYDGFFTIKNRQGFKFYTVDIKNTDISRLKKIVGACEKVENACWTAQENFYSYFNERDMITYIVKDGKVVGFQLLSHWVIDRYVVFGLDETMVLKEYRGNRLGLTLCVLSARSIFTIFSKKKKAKFVFLSITPNPRVMIGFYKYKTLFKIMQNSFKPSESLMMIHDKLLFRKKATLVNRDYPFFFKNMFPGSLGSFEMNDFPKPIRKMVPPEISFFERGDAFIFMAIFSKLTCWVPLTVMMLLRFGRKCFFNENLGFFRKNKKIKLSIQ
;
A
#
# COMPACT_ATOMS: atom_id res chain seq x y z
N MET A 1 -46.54 7.36 19.04
CA MET A 1 -45.81 6.09 18.86
C MET A 1 -45.03 6.18 17.56
N ASP A 2 -44.25 7.25 17.39
CA ASP A 2 -42.93 7.52 18.01
C ASP A 2 -41.88 6.73 17.24
N GLN A 3 -41.29 7.35 16.22
CA GLN A 3 -40.05 8.14 16.32
C GLN A 3 -38.87 7.32 16.83
N MET A 4 -37.93 7.02 15.92
CA MET A 4 -36.54 7.42 16.08
C MET A 4 -35.82 7.33 14.73
N ALA A 5 -35.95 8.41 13.96
CA ALA A 5 -34.99 8.77 12.94
C ALA A 5 -33.76 9.33 13.65
N ALA A 6 -32.63 8.62 13.59
CA ALA A 6 -31.34 9.17 14.00
C ALA A 6 -30.76 9.93 12.80
N ALA A 7 -30.77 11.25 12.92
CA ALA A 7 -30.16 12.18 11.99
C ALA A 7 -28.65 11.91 11.85
N SER A 8 -28.21 11.58 10.64
CA SER A 8 -26.81 11.76 10.24
C SER A 8 -26.68 13.17 9.67
N SER A 9 -26.28 14.13 10.51
CA SER A 9 -25.87 15.45 10.07
C SER A 9 -24.49 15.35 9.43
N HIS A 10 -24.44 15.04 8.13
CA HIS A 10 -23.23 15.26 7.34
C HIS A 10 -23.16 16.75 7.01
N PHE A 11 -22.19 17.42 7.63
CA PHE A 11 -21.73 18.75 7.23
C PHE A 11 -21.18 18.65 5.80
N GLU A 12 -21.96 19.05 4.80
CA GLU A 12 -21.43 19.47 3.50
C GLU A 12 -20.75 20.83 3.71
N LEU A 13 -19.41 20.81 3.81
CA LEU A 13 -18.63 22.03 3.69
C LEU A 13 -18.31 22.21 2.20
N GLU A 14 -19.07 23.06 1.53
CA GLU A 14 -18.69 23.62 0.23
C GLU A 14 -17.39 24.40 0.39
N TYR A 15 -16.38 24.07 -0.43
CA TYR A 15 -15.16 24.86 -0.54
C TYR A 15 -14.95 25.28 -2.00
N PRO A 16 -14.65 26.56 -2.25
CA PRO A 16 -14.38 27.04 -3.60
C PRO A 16 -13.06 26.47 -4.12
N ALA A 17 -13.02 26.13 -5.41
CA ALA A 17 -11.82 25.71 -6.09
C ALA A 17 -10.75 26.83 -6.04
N PRO A 18 -9.47 26.53 -5.75
CA PRO A 18 -8.44 27.56 -5.75
C PRO A 18 -8.05 27.90 -7.19
N GLU A 19 -8.28 29.17 -7.56
CA GLU A 19 -7.77 29.77 -8.78
C GLU A 19 -6.24 29.80 -8.80
N GLY A 20 -5.69 29.77 -10.02
CA GLY A 20 -4.30 29.47 -10.27
C GLY A 20 -3.31 30.52 -9.77
N GLU A 21 -2.52 30.14 -8.76
CA GLU A 21 -1.20 30.71 -8.52
C GLU A 21 -0.15 29.59 -8.41
N LYS A 22 1.03 29.82 -9.01
CA LYS A 22 2.21 28.95 -8.84
C LYS A 22 2.81 29.19 -7.46
N GLU A 23 2.14 28.74 -6.41
CA GLU A 23 2.69 28.84 -5.07
C GLU A 23 3.84 27.84 -4.88
N GLN A 24 5.04 28.38 -4.70
CA GLN A 24 6.19 27.68 -4.17
C GLN A 24 6.11 27.73 -2.64
N TYR A 25 5.36 26.81 -2.05
CA TYR A 25 5.27 26.73 -0.60
C TYR A 25 6.57 26.15 -0.01
N ASP A 26 7.25 26.91 0.84
CA ASP A 26 8.24 26.39 1.79
C ASP A 26 7.49 25.62 2.89
N ILE A 27 7.10 24.38 2.59
CA ILE A 27 6.47 23.48 3.56
C ILE A 27 7.56 22.70 4.25
N GLU A 28 7.67 22.89 5.56
CA GLU A 28 8.44 22.00 6.42
C GLU A 28 7.66 20.67 6.57
N TYR A 29 8.14 19.65 5.87
CA TYR A 29 7.55 18.32 5.89
C TYR A 29 8.19 17.47 6.99
N ASP A 30 7.37 17.04 7.96
CA ASP A 30 7.79 16.15 9.03
C ASP A 30 7.26 14.74 8.83
N GLY A 31 8.16 13.76 8.96
CA GLY A 31 7.84 12.34 8.93
C GLY A 31 8.33 11.64 10.18
N PHE A 32 7.64 10.58 10.59
CA PHE A 32 8.15 9.63 11.58
C PHE A 32 9.46 8.97 11.10
N PHE A 33 9.57 8.74 9.80
CA PHE A 33 10.81 8.38 9.13
C PHE A 33 11.16 9.39 8.04
N THR A 34 12.43 9.83 7.99
CA THR A 34 12.94 10.72 6.95
C THR A 34 14.26 10.21 6.40
N ILE A 35 14.38 10.09 5.07
CA ILE A 35 15.63 9.71 4.40
C ILE A 35 15.77 10.39 3.04
N LYS A 36 16.98 10.85 2.70
CA LYS A 36 17.28 11.49 1.41
C LYS A 36 18.14 10.57 0.54
N ASN A 37 17.78 10.42 -0.73
CA ASN A 37 18.59 9.66 -1.70
C ASN A 37 19.67 10.55 -2.35
N ARG A 38 20.55 9.92 -3.15
CA ARG A 38 21.66 10.64 -3.83
C ARG A 38 21.20 11.63 -4.90
N GLN A 39 20.02 11.42 -5.47
CA GLN A 39 19.43 12.26 -6.52
C GLN A 39 18.66 13.47 -5.94
N GLY A 40 18.69 13.66 -4.62
CA GLY A 40 18.08 14.81 -3.96
C GLY A 40 16.63 14.63 -3.54
N PHE A 41 16.00 13.48 -3.83
CA PHE A 41 14.66 13.17 -3.35
C PHE A 41 14.68 12.90 -1.84
N LYS A 42 13.78 13.57 -1.13
CA LYS A 42 13.52 13.33 0.30
C LYS A 42 12.30 12.44 0.41
N PHE A 43 12.36 11.44 1.28
CA PHE A 43 11.29 10.50 1.52
C PHE A 43 10.86 10.61 2.97
N TYR A 44 9.55 10.62 3.17
CA TYR A 44 8.92 10.74 4.47
C TYR A 44 7.93 9.60 4.64
N THR A 45 7.84 9.03 5.83
CA THR A 45 6.75 8.12 6.20
C THR A 45 6.07 8.66 7.44
N VAL A 46 4.74 8.73 7.39
CA VAL A 46 3.87 9.25 8.44
C VAL A 46 2.87 8.17 8.86
N ASP A 47 2.64 8.06 10.16
CA ASP A 47 1.54 7.29 10.73
C ASP A 47 0.29 8.16 10.72
N ILE A 48 -0.69 7.81 9.90
CA ILE A 48 -1.89 8.62 9.69
C ILE A 48 -2.72 8.66 10.97
N LYS A 49 -2.85 7.53 11.67
CA LYS A 49 -3.72 7.40 12.84
C LYS A 49 -3.20 8.16 14.05
N ASN A 50 -1.89 8.34 14.14
CA ASN A 50 -1.22 8.96 15.29
C ASN A 50 -0.68 10.37 15.02
N THR A 51 -0.99 10.97 13.86
CA THR A 51 -0.52 12.33 13.50
C THR A 51 -1.67 13.34 13.54
N ASP A 52 -1.37 14.54 14.05
CA ASP A 52 -2.33 15.63 14.12
C ASP A 52 -2.94 15.99 12.73
N ILE A 53 -4.25 16.18 12.71
CA ILE A 53 -5.03 16.38 11.49
C ILE A 53 -4.63 17.64 10.73
N SER A 54 -4.22 18.72 11.42
CA SER A 54 -3.78 19.96 10.78
C SER A 54 -2.49 19.75 9.96
N ARG A 55 -1.61 18.86 10.44
CA ARG A 55 -0.38 18.47 9.74
C ARG A 55 -0.69 17.58 8.55
N LEU A 56 -1.62 16.65 8.73
CA LEU A 56 -2.05 15.75 7.65
C LEU A 56 -2.71 16.51 6.50
N LYS A 57 -3.52 17.55 6.77
CA LYS A 57 -4.22 18.33 5.73
C LYS A 57 -3.29 18.80 4.60
N LYS A 58 -2.11 19.33 4.93
CA LYS A 58 -1.13 19.79 3.93
C LYS A 58 -0.58 18.64 3.09
N ILE A 59 -0.25 17.51 3.73
CA ILE A 59 0.29 16.32 3.07
C ILE A 59 -0.77 15.70 2.16
N VAL A 60 -2.00 15.59 2.65
CA VAL A 60 -3.14 15.00 1.94
C VAL A 60 -3.46 15.80 0.69
N GLY A 61 -3.62 17.13 0.81
CA GLY A 61 -3.87 17.98 -0.37
C GLY A 61 -2.73 17.94 -1.39
N ALA A 62 -1.48 17.78 -0.95
CA ALA A 62 -0.36 17.61 -1.88
C ALA A 62 -0.36 16.24 -2.57
N CYS A 63 -0.80 15.18 -1.90
CA CYS A 63 -0.91 13.84 -2.49
C CYS A 63 -2.11 13.72 -3.43
N GLU A 64 -3.24 14.34 -3.09
CA GLU A 64 -4.42 14.45 -3.97
C GLU A 64 -4.05 15.13 -5.30
N LYS A 65 -3.25 16.21 -5.27
CA LYS A 65 -2.71 16.83 -6.50
C LYS A 65 -1.89 15.85 -7.34
N VAL A 66 -1.12 14.97 -6.71
CA VAL A 66 -0.36 13.93 -7.42
C VAL A 66 -1.28 12.87 -8.01
N GLU A 67 -2.33 12.47 -7.29
CA GLU A 67 -3.35 11.53 -7.76
C GLU A 67 -4.04 12.07 -9.01
N ASN A 68 -4.61 13.26 -8.92
CA ASN A 68 -5.33 13.91 -10.01
C ASN A 68 -4.46 14.12 -11.25
N ALA A 69 -3.14 14.27 -11.07
CA ALA A 69 -2.19 14.34 -12.18
C ALA A 69 -1.81 12.96 -12.76
N CYS A 70 -2.01 11.87 -12.02
CA CYS A 70 -1.68 10.51 -12.47
C CYS A 70 -2.84 9.81 -13.18
N TRP A 71 -4.07 10.06 -12.76
CA TRP A 71 -5.29 9.45 -13.31
C TRP A 71 -6.55 10.19 -12.84
N THR A 72 -7.71 9.84 -13.41
CA THR A 72 -9.02 10.29 -12.94
C THR A 72 -9.44 9.44 -11.75
N ALA A 73 -9.45 10.05 -10.56
CA ALA A 73 -9.87 9.37 -9.33
C ALA A 73 -11.34 8.93 -9.41
N GLN A 74 -11.64 7.72 -8.92
CA GLN A 74 -13.01 7.19 -8.84
C GLN A 74 -13.66 7.45 -7.48
N GLU A 75 -12.85 7.78 -6.47
CA GLU A 75 -13.28 8.01 -5.10
C GLU A 75 -12.67 9.32 -4.60
N ASN A 76 -13.25 9.91 -3.55
CA ASN A 76 -12.66 11.07 -2.90
C ASN A 76 -11.38 10.66 -2.15
N PHE A 77 -10.25 11.31 -2.48
CA PHE A 77 -8.95 10.99 -1.90
C PHE A 77 -8.93 11.06 -0.37
N TYR A 78 -9.61 12.06 0.22
CA TYR A 78 -9.65 12.25 1.66
C TYR A 78 -10.36 11.10 2.39
N SER A 79 -11.50 10.66 1.85
CA SER A 79 -12.23 9.49 2.37
C SER A 79 -11.35 8.25 2.33
N TYR A 80 -10.72 7.98 1.18
CA TYR A 80 -9.83 6.85 1.00
C TYR A 80 -8.59 6.90 1.92
N PHE A 81 -7.98 8.08 2.06
CA PHE A 81 -6.81 8.34 2.91
C PHE A 81 -7.10 8.04 4.38
N ASN A 82 -8.27 8.45 4.89
CA ASN A 82 -8.63 8.26 6.30
C ASN A 82 -8.78 6.79 6.69
N GLU A 83 -9.01 5.90 5.73
CA GLU A 83 -9.06 4.46 5.97
C GLU A 83 -7.68 3.80 6.10
N ARG A 84 -6.61 4.52 5.72
CA ARG A 84 -5.24 4.00 5.70
C ARG A 84 -4.54 4.21 7.04
N ASP A 85 -3.52 3.41 7.28
CA ASP A 85 -2.74 3.45 8.51
C ASP A 85 -1.49 4.32 8.36
N MET A 86 -0.89 4.33 7.17
CA MET A 86 0.35 5.07 6.92
C MET A 86 0.40 5.64 5.50
N ILE A 87 1.18 6.71 5.35
CA ILE A 87 1.57 7.26 4.06
C ILE A 87 3.09 7.39 3.97
N THR A 88 3.66 6.98 2.85
CA THR A 88 5.05 7.30 2.48
C THR A 88 5.04 8.22 1.27
N TYR A 89 5.67 9.39 1.34
CA TYR A 89 5.68 10.35 0.22
C TYR A 89 7.08 10.87 -0.10
N ILE A 90 7.22 11.42 -1.30
CA ILE A 90 8.47 11.90 -1.88
C ILE A 90 8.37 13.40 -2.09
N VAL A 91 9.36 14.15 -1.60
CA VAL A 91 9.52 15.57 -1.86
C VAL A 91 10.75 15.82 -2.72
N LYS A 92 10.59 16.63 -3.74
CA LYS A 92 11.66 17.14 -4.61
C LYS A 92 11.42 18.63 -4.84
N ASP A 93 12.44 19.43 -4.56
CA ASP A 93 12.41 20.90 -4.77
C ASP A 93 11.16 21.57 -4.15
N GLY A 94 10.84 21.18 -2.91
CA GLY A 94 9.70 21.69 -2.13
C GLY A 94 8.35 21.05 -2.41
N LYS A 95 8.22 20.22 -3.47
CA LYS A 95 6.94 19.66 -3.93
C LYS A 95 6.83 18.17 -3.69
N VAL A 96 5.63 17.70 -3.33
CA VAL A 96 5.33 16.27 -3.33
C VAL A 96 5.24 15.78 -4.77
N VAL A 97 6.01 14.74 -5.11
CA VAL A 97 6.12 14.20 -6.48
C VAL A 97 5.67 12.75 -6.61
N GLY A 98 5.33 12.14 -5.49
CA GLY A 98 4.88 10.76 -5.42
C GLY A 98 4.52 10.37 -4.00
N PHE A 99 3.64 9.40 -3.87
CA PHE A 99 3.22 8.86 -2.58
C PHE A 99 2.85 7.38 -2.69
N GLN A 100 2.78 6.75 -1.54
CA GLN A 100 2.23 5.42 -1.36
C GLN A 100 1.40 5.39 -0.08
N LEU A 101 0.18 4.90 -0.19
CA LEU A 101 -0.69 4.62 0.94
C LEU A 101 -0.55 3.15 1.36
N LEU A 102 -0.64 2.92 2.67
CA LEU A 102 -0.47 1.60 3.26
C LEU A 102 -1.56 1.35 4.31
N SER A 103 -2.01 0.11 4.34
CA SER A 103 -2.79 -0.43 5.44
C SER A 103 -2.02 -1.53 6.14
N HIS A 104 -2.19 -1.67 7.45
CA HIS A 104 -1.68 -2.79 8.21
C HIS A 104 -2.61 -3.17 9.36
N TRP A 105 -2.66 -4.45 9.69
CA TRP A 105 -3.38 -4.93 10.87
C TRP A 105 -2.77 -6.23 11.36
N VAL A 106 -3.25 -6.69 12.51
CA VAL A 106 -2.72 -7.88 13.18
C VAL A 106 -3.82 -8.93 13.28
N ILE A 107 -3.49 -10.15 12.87
CA ILE A 107 -4.31 -11.34 13.04
C ILE A 107 -3.48 -12.33 13.82
N ASP A 108 -3.78 -12.52 15.10
CA ASP A 108 -3.03 -13.40 16.00
C ASP A 108 -1.52 -13.03 15.99
N ARG A 109 -0.66 -13.90 15.45
CA ARG A 109 0.79 -13.67 15.29
C ARG A 109 1.19 -13.08 13.92
N TYR A 110 0.23 -12.81 13.05
CA TYR A 110 0.45 -12.36 11.67
C TYR A 110 0.24 -10.85 11.56
N VAL A 111 1.26 -10.15 11.10
CA VAL A 111 1.16 -8.73 10.71
C VAL A 111 0.84 -8.71 9.22
N VAL A 112 -0.39 -8.37 8.88
CA VAL A 112 -0.82 -8.21 7.50
C VAL A 112 -0.60 -6.77 7.09
N PHE A 113 -0.04 -6.53 5.90
CA PHE A 113 0.10 -5.19 5.36
C PHE A 113 -0.12 -5.16 3.85
N GLY A 114 -0.79 -4.11 3.40
CA GLY A 114 -1.02 -3.78 2.00
C GLY A 114 -0.24 -2.54 1.60
N LEU A 115 0.26 -2.55 0.37
CA LEU A 115 0.78 -1.37 -0.31
C LEU A 115 -0.31 -0.93 -1.28
N ASP A 116 -1.28 -0.17 -0.79
CA ASP A 116 -2.60 -0.08 -1.40
C ASP A 116 -2.58 0.76 -2.68
N GLU A 117 -1.91 1.90 -2.64
CA GLU A 117 -1.89 2.83 -3.77
C GLU A 117 -0.50 3.44 -3.90
N THR A 118 0.01 3.55 -5.13
CA THR A 118 1.36 4.06 -5.38
C THR A 118 1.37 4.90 -6.62
N MET A 119 1.68 6.18 -6.45
CA MET A 119 1.66 7.15 -7.54
C MET A 119 2.94 7.95 -7.57
N VAL A 120 3.39 8.24 -8.79
CA VAL A 120 4.55 9.09 -9.07
C VAL A 120 4.22 9.89 -10.32
N LEU A 121 4.39 11.21 -10.19
CA LEU A 121 4.23 12.17 -11.28
C LEU A 121 5.08 11.75 -12.50
N LYS A 122 4.52 11.96 -13.70
CA LYS A 122 5.03 11.38 -14.95
C LYS A 122 6.48 11.79 -15.23
N GLU A 123 6.81 13.04 -15.00
CA GLU A 123 8.12 13.66 -15.19
C GLU A 123 9.19 13.13 -14.22
N TYR A 124 8.80 12.48 -13.13
CA TYR A 124 9.73 11.84 -12.19
C TYR A 124 9.81 10.31 -12.36
N ARG A 125 9.04 9.73 -13.28
CA ARG A 125 9.12 8.29 -13.63
C ARG A 125 10.50 7.97 -14.25
N GLY A 126 10.90 6.70 -14.21
CA GLY A 126 12.25 6.25 -14.63
C GLY A 126 13.30 6.29 -13.50
N ASN A 127 13.10 7.09 -12.46
CA ASN A 127 13.97 7.14 -11.28
C ASN A 127 13.75 5.99 -10.27
N ARG A 128 12.94 4.99 -10.63
CA ARG A 128 12.55 3.85 -9.77
C ARG A 128 11.95 4.28 -8.42
N LEU A 129 11.27 5.42 -8.39
CA LEU A 129 10.68 6.02 -7.19
C LEU A 129 9.54 5.17 -6.61
N GLY A 130 8.66 4.62 -7.45
CA GLY A 130 7.59 3.73 -6.99
C GLY A 130 8.13 2.50 -6.25
N LEU A 131 9.16 1.85 -6.79
CA LEU A 131 9.84 0.75 -6.08
C LEU A 131 10.49 1.24 -4.78
N THR A 132 11.07 2.44 -4.78
CA THR A 132 11.71 3.02 -3.58
C THR A 132 10.69 3.27 -2.47
N LEU A 133 9.49 3.77 -2.83
CA LEU A 133 8.34 3.87 -1.92
C LEU A 133 8.00 2.49 -1.35
N CYS A 134 7.77 1.47 -2.19
CA CYS A 134 7.44 0.12 -1.73
C CYS A 134 8.45 -0.43 -0.72
N VAL A 135 9.74 -0.26 -1.00
CA VAL A 135 10.82 -0.77 -0.14
C VAL A 135 10.84 -0.02 1.19
N LEU A 136 10.71 1.31 1.18
CA LEU A 136 10.71 2.13 2.38
C LEU A 136 9.47 1.88 3.24
N SER A 137 8.31 1.81 2.61
CA SER A 137 7.02 1.45 3.20
C SER A 137 7.08 0.08 3.89
N ALA A 138 7.53 -0.95 3.18
CA ALA A 138 7.73 -2.27 3.78
C ALA A 138 8.74 -2.21 4.93
N ARG A 139 9.88 -1.52 4.76
CA ARG A 139 10.88 -1.36 5.83
C ARG A 139 10.29 -0.71 7.08
N SER A 140 9.41 0.26 6.92
CA SER A 140 8.73 0.97 8.01
C SER A 140 7.86 0.01 8.82
N ILE A 141 7.00 -0.78 8.16
CA ILE A 141 6.18 -1.83 8.80
C ILE A 141 7.04 -2.81 9.58
N PHE A 142 8.11 -3.31 8.97
CA PHE A 142 9.01 -4.26 9.62
C PHE A 142 9.72 -3.64 10.84
N THR A 143 10.03 -2.35 10.78
CA THR A 143 10.69 -1.61 11.86
C THR A 143 9.74 -1.37 13.02
N ILE A 144 8.49 -1.00 12.73
CA ILE A 144 7.40 -0.83 13.68
C ILE A 144 7.13 -2.12 14.44
N PHE A 145 6.89 -3.21 13.71
CA PHE A 145 6.55 -4.51 14.29
C PHE A 145 7.79 -5.35 14.66
N SER A 146 9.00 -4.79 14.55
CA SER A 146 10.27 -5.51 14.76
C SER A 146 10.40 -6.15 16.15
N LYS A 147 9.69 -5.63 17.16
CA LYS A 147 9.72 -6.08 18.56
C LYS A 147 8.74 -7.22 18.86
N LYS A 148 7.75 -7.48 18.00
CA LYS A 148 6.79 -8.57 18.23
C LYS A 148 7.52 -9.91 18.06
N LYS A 149 7.74 -10.62 19.17
CA LYS A 149 8.38 -11.95 19.16
C LYS A 149 7.55 -12.91 18.30
N LYS A 150 8.22 -13.71 17.47
CA LYS A 150 7.61 -14.72 16.58
C LYS A 150 6.58 -14.17 15.55
N ALA A 151 6.54 -12.86 15.32
CA ALA A 151 5.66 -12.29 14.30
C ALA A 151 6.02 -12.84 12.91
N LYS A 152 5.01 -13.30 12.19
CA LYS A 152 5.06 -13.54 10.75
C LYS A 152 4.43 -12.36 10.05
N PHE A 153 4.89 -12.07 8.84
CA PHE A 153 4.37 -10.98 8.05
C PHE A 153 3.62 -11.55 6.85
N VAL A 154 2.56 -10.86 6.45
CA VAL A 154 1.77 -11.18 5.28
C VAL A 154 1.72 -9.95 4.39
N PHE A 155 2.34 -10.04 3.23
CA PHE A 155 2.12 -9.05 2.18
C PHE A 155 0.77 -9.31 1.53
N LEU A 156 -0.03 -8.26 1.35
CA LEU A 156 -1.28 -8.27 0.63
C LEU A 156 -1.18 -7.33 -0.57
N SER A 157 -1.60 -7.80 -1.74
CA SER A 157 -1.86 -6.99 -2.92
C SER A 157 -3.16 -7.43 -3.57
N ILE A 158 -4.04 -6.47 -3.81
CA ILE A 158 -5.31 -6.67 -4.48
C ILE A 158 -5.17 -6.00 -5.85
N THR A 159 -5.40 -6.73 -6.93
CA THR A 159 -5.24 -6.16 -8.27
C THR A 159 -6.30 -6.69 -9.23
N PRO A 160 -6.99 -5.80 -9.96
CA PRO A 160 -7.81 -6.22 -11.07
C PRO A 160 -6.94 -6.52 -12.31
N ASN A 161 -5.66 -6.13 -12.32
CA ASN A 161 -4.83 -6.16 -13.53
C ASN A 161 -4.18 -7.53 -13.77
N PRO A 162 -4.55 -8.25 -14.84
CA PRO A 162 -3.98 -9.56 -15.17
C PRO A 162 -2.46 -9.57 -15.30
N ARG A 163 -1.86 -8.47 -15.78
CA ARG A 163 -0.40 -8.36 -15.96
C ARG A 163 0.34 -8.37 -14.62
N VAL A 164 -0.27 -7.81 -13.58
CA VAL A 164 0.29 -7.82 -12.22
C VAL A 164 0.23 -9.24 -11.65
N MET A 165 -0.90 -9.93 -11.82
CA MET A 165 -1.04 -11.36 -11.46
C MET A 165 0.02 -12.22 -12.15
N ILE A 166 0.22 -12.03 -13.47
CA ILE A 166 1.28 -12.71 -14.23
C ILE A 166 2.66 -12.38 -13.66
N GLY A 167 2.90 -11.13 -13.26
CA GLY A 167 4.11 -10.71 -12.56
C GLY A 167 4.35 -11.53 -11.29
N PHE A 168 3.37 -11.61 -10.40
CA PHE A 168 3.49 -12.42 -9.17
C PHE A 168 3.78 -13.89 -9.47
N TYR A 169 3.12 -14.45 -10.49
CA TYR A 169 3.38 -15.82 -10.91
C TYR A 169 4.78 -16.02 -11.49
N LYS A 170 5.33 -15.07 -12.26
CA LYS A 170 6.71 -15.14 -12.76
C LYS A 170 7.72 -15.12 -11.62
N TYR A 171 7.45 -14.34 -10.58
CA TYR A 171 8.27 -14.31 -9.36
C TYR A 171 7.95 -15.44 -8.39
N LYS A 172 7.10 -16.42 -8.76
CA LYS A 172 6.80 -17.58 -7.90
C LYS A 172 8.04 -18.34 -7.46
N THR A 173 9.16 -18.28 -8.22
CA THR A 173 10.43 -18.91 -7.84
C THR A 173 11.07 -18.20 -6.63
N LEU A 174 11.02 -16.87 -6.60
CA LEU A 174 11.41 -16.06 -5.43
C LEU A 174 10.45 -16.31 -4.26
N PHE A 175 9.16 -16.47 -4.55
CA PHE A 175 8.13 -16.86 -3.58
C PHE A 175 8.06 -18.37 -3.32
N LYS A 176 8.93 -19.21 -3.90
CA LYS A 176 8.79 -20.68 -3.82
C LYS A 176 9.04 -21.19 -2.40
N ILE A 177 9.87 -20.46 -1.67
CA ILE A 177 10.14 -20.67 -0.24
C ILE A 177 9.06 -20.05 0.66
N MET A 178 8.09 -19.32 0.10
CA MET A 178 7.03 -18.62 0.83
C MET A 178 5.67 -19.28 0.56
N GLN A 179 4.84 -19.38 1.60
CA GLN A 179 3.43 -19.74 1.44
C GLN A 179 2.70 -18.57 0.79
N ASN A 180 2.00 -18.78 -0.33
CA ASN A 180 1.40 -17.68 -1.09
C ASN A 180 0.11 -18.11 -1.82
N SER A 181 -0.61 -17.17 -2.45
CA SER A 181 -1.91 -17.43 -3.10
C SER A 181 -1.89 -18.52 -4.17
N PHE A 182 -0.75 -18.79 -4.82
CA PHE A 182 -0.65 -19.88 -5.81
C PHE A 182 -0.41 -21.26 -5.19
N LYS A 183 0.03 -21.31 -3.93
CA LYS A 183 0.22 -22.52 -3.14
C LYS A 183 -0.15 -22.22 -1.69
N PRO A 184 -1.45 -22.06 -1.40
CA PRO A 184 -1.89 -21.62 -0.09
C PRO A 184 -1.62 -22.69 0.97
N SER A 185 -1.32 -22.23 2.18
CA SER A 185 -1.29 -23.08 3.37
C SER A 185 -2.55 -22.83 4.19
N GLU A 186 -2.87 -23.73 5.13
CA GLU A 186 -4.00 -23.53 6.06
C GLU A 186 -3.92 -22.20 6.81
N SER A 187 -2.71 -21.80 7.25
CA SER A 187 -2.51 -20.50 7.87
C SER A 187 -2.81 -19.33 6.93
N LEU A 188 -2.49 -19.47 5.63
CA LEU A 188 -2.82 -18.43 4.66
C LEU A 188 -4.33 -18.36 4.41
N MET A 189 -4.99 -19.51 4.34
CA MET A 189 -6.45 -19.61 4.19
C MET A 189 -7.18 -18.99 5.38
N MET A 190 -6.74 -19.26 6.62
CA MET A 190 -7.29 -18.62 7.82
C MET A 190 -7.19 -17.09 7.77
N ILE A 191 -6.06 -16.55 7.30
CA ILE A 191 -5.87 -15.09 7.19
C ILE A 191 -6.73 -14.53 6.07
N HIS A 192 -6.83 -15.27 4.96
CA HIS A 192 -7.70 -14.95 3.84
C HIS A 192 -9.17 -14.86 4.25
N ASP A 193 -9.68 -15.80 5.05
CA ASP A 193 -11.09 -15.80 5.47
C ASP A 193 -11.40 -14.62 6.40
N LYS A 194 -10.46 -14.29 7.28
CA LYS A 194 -10.53 -13.06 8.11
C LYS A 194 -10.48 -11.80 7.25
N LEU A 195 -9.71 -11.79 6.16
CA LEU A 195 -9.67 -10.68 5.19
C LEU A 195 -11.00 -10.53 4.45
N LEU A 196 -11.59 -11.63 3.96
CA LEU A 196 -12.90 -11.64 3.32
C LEU A 196 -13.96 -11.00 4.22
N PHE A 197 -14.03 -11.45 5.47
CA PHE A 197 -14.95 -10.91 6.46
C PHE A 197 -14.71 -9.41 6.70
N ARG A 198 -13.46 -9.01 6.93
CA ARG A 198 -13.09 -7.60 7.18
C ARG A 198 -13.46 -6.69 6.01
N LYS A 199 -13.22 -7.13 4.78
CA LYS A 199 -13.50 -6.36 3.56
C LYS A 199 -14.95 -6.47 3.10
N LYS A 200 -15.78 -7.29 3.75
CA LYS A 200 -17.13 -7.66 3.30
C LYS A 200 -17.14 -8.11 1.83
N ALA A 201 -16.06 -8.76 1.41
CA ALA A 201 -15.84 -9.15 0.02
C ALA A 201 -16.48 -10.50 -0.25
N THR A 202 -16.93 -10.70 -1.49
CA THR A 202 -17.46 -11.97 -1.98
C THR A 202 -16.51 -12.60 -2.97
N LEU A 203 -16.40 -13.94 -2.95
CA LEU A 203 -15.60 -14.66 -3.94
C LEU A 203 -16.31 -14.69 -5.30
N VAL A 204 -15.51 -14.72 -6.36
CA VAL A 204 -16.00 -15.03 -7.71
C VAL A 204 -16.45 -16.48 -7.77
N ASN A 205 -15.60 -17.38 -7.28
CA ASN A 205 -15.85 -18.82 -7.21
C ASN A 205 -15.18 -19.39 -5.95
N ARG A 206 -15.85 -20.29 -5.23
CA ARG A 206 -15.34 -20.87 -3.97
C ARG A 206 -14.13 -21.79 -4.18
N ASP A 207 -14.01 -22.43 -5.35
CA ASP A 207 -12.88 -23.29 -5.70
C ASP A 207 -11.62 -22.48 -6.04
N TYR A 208 -11.77 -21.18 -6.22
CA TYR A 208 -10.72 -20.23 -6.57
C TYR A 208 -10.66 -19.10 -5.52
N PRO A 209 -10.20 -19.39 -4.30
CA PRO A 209 -10.40 -18.51 -3.14
C PRO A 209 -9.74 -17.14 -3.29
N PHE A 210 -8.72 -16.98 -4.11
CA PHE A 210 -7.99 -15.72 -4.25
C PHE A 210 -8.56 -14.76 -5.31
N PHE A 211 -9.83 -14.92 -5.70
CA PHE A 211 -10.50 -14.04 -6.64
C PHE A 211 -11.75 -13.42 -6.01
N PHE A 212 -11.67 -12.11 -5.79
CA PHE A 212 -12.76 -11.32 -5.21
C PHE A 212 -13.60 -10.70 -6.30
N LYS A 213 -14.91 -10.72 -6.10
CA LYS A 213 -15.90 -10.23 -7.04
C LYS A 213 -16.13 -8.74 -6.86
N ASN A 214 -16.20 -7.99 -7.95
CA ASN A 214 -16.61 -6.57 -7.97
C ASN A 214 -15.80 -5.66 -7.03
N MET A 215 -14.47 -5.72 -7.11
CA MET A 215 -13.58 -4.91 -6.28
C MET A 215 -13.18 -3.57 -6.92
N PHE A 216 -13.10 -3.51 -8.26
CA PHE A 216 -12.66 -2.32 -9.00
C PHE A 216 -13.43 -2.14 -10.33
N PRO A 217 -14.74 -1.84 -10.29
CA PRO A 217 -15.55 -1.71 -11.49
C PRO A 217 -15.00 -0.63 -12.44
N GLY A 218 -14.88 -0.95 -13.73
CA GLY A 218 -14.47 0.00 -14.79
C GLY A 218 -13.01 0.46 -14.74
N SER A 219 -12.15 -0.19 -13.93
CA SER A 219 -10.78 0.29 -13.66
C SER A 219 -9.71 -0.08 -14.70
N LEU A 220 -10.05 -0.86 -15.75
CA LEU A 220 -9.05 -1.39 -16.70
C LEU A 220 -9.49 -1.39 -18.16
N GLY A 221 -8.52 -1.25 -19.06
CA GLY A 221 -8.66 -1.50 -20.51
C GLY A 221 -8.47 -2.98 -20.89
N SER A 222 -8.90 -3.38 -22.08
CA SER A 222 -9.05 -4.79 -22.50
C SER A 222 -7.82 -5.69 -22.25
N PHE A 223 -8.08 -6.91 -21.74
CA PHE A 223 -7.15 -8.04 -21.67
C PHE A 223 -7.94 -9.32 -21.93
N GLU A 224 -7.45 -10.19 -22.80
CA GLU A 224 -8.17 -11.42 -23.12
C GLU A 224 -7.66 -12.60 -22.29
N MET A 225 -8.53 -13.56 -21.99
CA MET A 225 -8.13 -14.77 -21.26
C MET A 225 -7.01 -15.56 -21.97
N ASN A 226 -6.91 -15.42 -23.29
CA ASN A 226 -5.85 -16.03 -24.10
C ASN A 226 -4.46 -15.45 -23.81
N ASP A 227 -4.39 -14.21 -23.32
CA ASP A 227 -3.14 -13.52 -22.97
C ASP A 227 -2.51 -14.08 -21.68
N PHE A 228 -3.26 -14.86 -20.88
CA PHE A 228 -2.69 -15.57 -19.75
C PHE A 228 -1.78 -16.73 -20.22
N PRO A 229 -0.58 -16.89 -19.62
CA PRO A 229 0.19 -18.12 -19.72
C PRO A 229 -0.66 -19.35 -19.36
N LYS A 230 -0.51 -20.46 -20.11
CA LYS A 230 -1.27 -21.72 -19.90
C LYS A 230 -1.37 -22.16 -18.42
N PRO A 231 -0.30 -22.09 -17.61
CA PRO A 231 -0.39 -22.50 -16.20
C PRO A 231 -1.31 -21.58 -15.36
N ILE A 232 -1.37 -20.29 -15.68
CA ILE A 232 -2.19 -19.33 -14.95
C ILE A 232 -3.66 -19.49 -15.34
N ARG A 233 -3.98 -19.77 -16.61
CA ARG A 233 -5.38 -19.98 -17.04
C ARG A 233 -6.11 -21.03 -16.19
N LYS A 234 -5.40 -22.10 -15.79
CA LYS A 234 -5.96 -23.15 -14.91
C LYS A 234 -6.24 -22.69 -13.49
N MET A 235 -5.63 -21.58 -13.06
CA MET A 235 -5.76 -21.01 -11.71
C MET A 235 -6.77 -19.87 -11.65
N VAL A 236 -7.38 -19.50 -12.78
CA VAL A 236 -8.33 -18.40 -12.88
C VAL A 236 -9.75 -19.00 -13.01
N PRO A 237 -10.76 -18.47 -12.29
CA PRO A 237 -12.14 -18.92 -12.45
C PRO A 237 -12.63 -18.72 -13.89
N PRO A 238 -13.40 -19.65 -14.47
CA PRO A 238 -13.96 -19.48 -15.81
C PRO A 238 -14.90 -18.27 -15.93
N GLU A 239 -15.57 -17.88 -14.85
CA GLU A 239 -16.50 -16.76 -14.78
C GLU A 239 -15.86 -15.42 -14.37
N ILE A 240 -14.51 -15.36 -14.27
CA ILE A 240 -13.81 -14.12 -13.90
C ILE A 240 -14.17 -12.99 -14.87
N SER A 241 -14.40 -11.80 -14.33
CA SER A 241 -14.58 -10.60 -15.15
C SER A 241 -13.79 -9.45 -14.53
N PHE A 242 -12.53 -9.31 -14.96
CA PHE A 242 -11.65 -8.23 -14.55
C PHE A 242 -12.12 -6.85 -15.06
N PHE A 243 -12.82 -6.81 -16.20
CA PHE A 243 -13.16 -5.56 -16.91
C PHE A 243 -14.54 -5.06 -16.59
N GLU A 244 -15.57 -5.87 -16.90
CA GLU A 244 -16.96 -5.43 -16.76
C GLU A 244 -17.34 -5.37 -15.28
N ARG A 245 -17.06 -6.46 -14.56
CA ARG A 245 -17.40 -6.55 -13.14
C ARG A 245 -16.32 -5.97 -12.24
N GLY A 246 -15.07 -5.84 -12.69
CA GLY A 246 -13.99 -5.36 -11.84
C GLY A 246 -13.55 -6.38 -10.79
N ASP A 247 -13.60 -7.67 -11.10
CA ASP A 247 -13.06 -8.70 -10.21
C ASP A 247 -11.55 -8.52 -10.00
N ALA A 248 -11.04 -8.96 -8.87
CA ALA A 248 -9.64 -8.80 -8.51
C ALA A 248 -8.99 -10.08 -8.02
N PHE A 249 -7.73 -10.27 -8.42
CA PHE A 249 -6.87 -11.27 -7.83
C PHE A 249 -6.25 -10.74 -6.53
N ILE A 250 -6.20 -11.60 -5.52
CA ILE A 250 -5.63 -11.32 -4.21
C ILE A 250 -4.33 -12.09 -4.06
N PHE A 251 -3.22 -11.38 -4.18
CA PHE A 251 -1.92 -11.94 -3.85
C PHE A 251 -1.62 -11.76 -2.37
N MET A 252 -1.42 -12.88 -1.67
CA MET A 252 -0.96 -12.94 -0.31
C MET A 252 0.32 -13.76 -0.25
N ALA A 253 1.28 -13.35 0.57
CA ALA A 253 2.49 -14.12 0.82
C ALA A 253 2.91 -14.02 2.29
N ILE A 254 3.08 -15.17 2.95
CA ILE A 254 3.59 -15.27 4.32
C ILE A 254 5.11 -15.38 4.29
N PHE A 255 5.77 -14.55 5.08
CA PHE A 255 7.21 -14.63 5.29
C PHE A 255 7.57 -14.39 6.76
N SER A 256 8.73 -14.92 7.13
CA SER A 256 9.36 -14.57 8.40
C SER A 256 10.02 -13.20 8.30
N LYS A 257 10.25 -12.57 9.45
CA LYS A 257 11.05 -11.34 9.53
C LYS A 257 12.39 -11.51 8.80
N LEU A 258 13.09 -12.62 9.02
CA LEU A 258 14.43 -12.84 8.49
C LEU A 258 14.45 -12.92 6.96
N THR A 259 13.47 -13.61 6.36
CA THR A 259 13.37 -13.85 4.92
C THR A 259 13.31 -12.56 4.11
N CYS A 260 12.65 -11.52 4.62
CA CYS A 260 12.51 -10.25 3.92
C CYS A 260 13.44 -9.15 4.44
N TRP A 261 13.93 -9.25 5.68
CA TRP A 261 14.78 -8.21 6.25
C TRP A 261 16.09 -8.02 5.47
N VAL A 262 16.74 -9.11 5.06
CA VAL A 262 18.00 -9.05 4.29
C VAL A 262 17.77 -8.45 2.89
N PRO A 263 16.83 -8.96 2.06
CA PRO A 263 16.53 -8.33 0.77
C PRO A 263 16.11 -6.87 0.88
N LEU A 264 15.24 -6.52 1.84
CA LEU A 264 14.85 -5.12 2.07
C LEU A 264 16.04 -4.26 2.45
N THR A 265 16.96 -4.76 3.27
CA THR A 265 18.18 -4.02 3.66
C THR A 265 19.09 -3.77 2.45
N VAL A 266 19.32 -4.79 1.62
CA VAL A 266 20.10 -4.64 0.38
C VAL A 266 19.44 -3.62 -0.55
N MET A 267 18.11 -3.69 -0.72
CA MET A 267 17.39 -2.70 -1.53
C MET A 267 17.49 -1.28 -0.96
N MET A 268 17.36 -1.11 0.36
CA MET A 268 17.57 0.19 1.02
C MET A 268 18.98 0.73 0.75
N LEU A 269 20.01 -0.12 0.79
CA LEU A 269 21.39 0.28 0.50
C LEU A 269 21.59 0.71 -0.94
N LEU A 270 21.01 -0.02 -1.89
CA LEU A 270 21.08 0.33 -3.31
C LEU A 270 20.39 1.67 -3.61
N ARG A 271 19.39 2.07 -2.81
CA ARG A 271 18.61 3.31 -3.03
C ARG A 271 19.16 4.52 -2.28
N PHE A 272 19.57 4.32 -1.04
CA PHE A 272 19.93 5.40 -0.11
C PHE A 272 21.42 5.42 0.26
N GLY A 273 22.18 4.41 -0.17
CA GLY A 273 23.57 4.22 0.21
C GLY A 273 23.74 3.95 1.70
N ARG A 274 24.97 4.15 2.20
CA ARG A 274 25.33 3.88 3.61
C ARG A 274 24.52 4.70 4.63
N LYS A 275 23.88 5.80 4.22
CA LYS A 275 23.02 6.62 5.09
C LYS A 275 21.88 5.83 5.71
N CYS A 276 21.41 4.74 5.08
CA CYS A 276 20.36 3.91 5.65
C CYS A 276 20.82 3.08 6.85
N PHE A 277 22.12 2.88 7.10
CA PHE A 277 22.58 2.13 8.28
C PHE A 277 22.49 2.95 9.57
N PHE A 278 22.78 4.24 9.47
CA PHE A 278 22.91 5.16 10.60
C PHE A 278 21.72 6.10 10.76
N ASN A 279 20.70 5.98 9.91
CA ASN A 279 19.47 6.74 10.07
C ASN A 279 18.84 6.43 11.44
N GLU A 280 18.56 7.47 12.23
CA GLU A 280 18.16 7.30 13.62
C GLU A 280 16.86 6.52 13.79
N ASN A 281 15.97 6.58 12.79
CA ASN A 281 14.64 6.00 12.87
C ASN A 281 14.54 4.68 12.05
N LEU A 282 15.14 4.62 10.86
CA LEU A 282 15.09 3.45 9.95
C LEU A 282 16.31 2.51 10.03
N GLY A 283 17.38 3.00 10.67
CA GLY A 283 18.71 2.42 10.57
C GLY A 283 18.89 1.11 11.29
N PHE A 284 19.86 0.34 10.81
CA PHE A 284 20.24 -0.94 11.40
C PHE A 284 20.85 -0.76 12.80
N PHE A 285 21.58 0.34 13.00
CA PHE A 285 22.24 0.70 14.25
C PHE A 285 21.53 1.86 14.98
N ARG A 286 20.20 1.93 14.90
CA ARG A 286 19.43 3.01 15.55
C ARG A 286 19.80 3.16 17.03
N LYS A 287 20.16 4.38 17.43
CA LYS A 287 20.50 4.73 18.83
C LYS A 287 19.25 4.79 19.71
N ASN A 288 18.10 5.18 19.16
CA ASN A 288 16.82 5.22 19.88
C ASN A 288 15.87 4.10 19.44
N LYS A 289 15.66 3.11 20.32
CA LYS A 289 14.70 2.00 20.10
C LYS A 289 13.25 2.35 20.48
N LYS A 290 12.98 3.57 20.96
CA LYS A 290 11.64 4.01 21.38
C LYS A 290 10.87 4.60 20.19
N ILE A 291 10.33 3.72 19.37
CA ILE A 291 9.16 4.03 18.56
C ILE A 291 7.96 3.90 19.53
N LYS A 292 7.42 5.03 20.01
CA LYS A 292 6.15 5.02 20.76
C LYS A 292 5.04 4.83 19.74
N LEU A 293 4.47 3.64 19.71
CA LEU A 293 3.20 3.38 19.04
C LEU A 293 2.26 2.85 20.10
N SER A 294 1.14 3.53 20.28
CA SER A 294 -0.03 2.94 20.93
C SER A 294 -0.55 1.86 19.99
N ILE A 295 -0.11 0.62 20.21
CA ILE A 295 -0.74 -0.54 19.59
C ILE A 295 -2.01 -0.78 20.40
N GLN A 296 -3.15 -0.32 19.88
CA GLN A 296 -4.47 -0.78 20.33
C GLN A 296 -4.73 -2.17 19.75
#